data_AF-A0A9D7D073-F1
#
_entry.id   AF-A0A9D7D073-F1
#
_cell.length_a   1.000
_cell.length_b   1.000
_cell.length_c   1.000
_cell.angle_alpha   90.00
_cell.angle_beta   90.00
_cell.angle_gamma   90.00
#
_symmetry.space_group_name_H-M   'P 1'
#
loop_
_entity.id
_entity.type
_entity.pdbx_description
1 polymer ?
#
loop_
_entity_poly.entity_id
_entity_poly.type
_entity_poly.pdbx_seq_one_letter_code
_entity_poly.pdbx_strand_id
1 'polypeptide(L)'
;MTESKASLGEHVTPPEPKAATNDEADRASLEADAERRLGRLASRVLPPVVVISALAVALTVSIAPALLVLIGGALIGTIALFWASLRTLGGDAPLAEDFEALTVRVDNRSALDARKRSALRALKDIQHEHAIGKIDDADFEVLSAKYRTEAKDLLRELDLEIEPFRDQAEALARKHLEKAGLGATANAAKDETAGNASKPEKVAGDAKKEMATDDGAADAPACATCGTRNDSDADFCKKCGKRLKEEKAASAESDDA
;
A
#
# COMPACT_ATOMS: atom_id res chain seq x y z
N MET A 1 38.36 34.72 56.47
CA MET A 1 37.81 33.59 55.70
C MET A 1 36.59 34.10 54.98
N THR A 2 36.76 34.29 53.69
CA THR A 2 35.85 34.97 52.76
C THR A 2 34.73 34.06 52.29
N GLU A 3 33.65 34.72 51.88
CA GLU A 3 32.37 34.22 51.38
C GLU A 3 32.48 33.23 50.22
N SER A 4 31.51 32.32 50.10
CA SER A 4 31.06 31.85 48.79
C SER A 4 29.62 31.32 48.89
N LYS A 5 28.66 32.20 48.58
CA LYS A 5 27.28 31.82 48.25
C LYS A 5 27.29 31.19 46.86
N ALA A 6 26.93 29.92 46.77
CA ALA A 6 26.74 29.24 45.51
C ALA A 6 25.52 29.81 44.77
N SER A 7 25.81 30.31 43.57
CA SER A 7 24.90 30.87 42.57
C SER A 7 23.78 29.90 42.20
N LEU A 8 22.56 30.44 42.10
CA LEU A 8 21.46 29.83 41.35
C LEU A 8 21.93 29.49 39.94
N GLY A 9 21.60 28.29 39.47
CA GLY A 9 21.74 27.91 38.07
C GLY A 9 20.61 28.56 37.27
N GLU A 10 20.97 29.41 36.32
CA GLU A 10 20.07 29.94 35.31
C GLU A 10 19.59 28.78 34.41
N HIS A 11 18.29 28.50 34.42
CA HIS A 11 17.66 27.67 33.41
C HIS A 11 17.65 28.46 32.09
N VAL A 12 18.59 28.14 31.19
CA VAL A 12 18.53 28.60 29.80
C VAL A 12 17.45 27.78 29.09
N THR A 13 16.30 28.40 28.84
CA THR A 13 15.30 27.86 27.91
C THR A 13 15.81 28.01 26.47
N PRO A 14 15.73 26.96 25.63
CA PRO A 14 16.08 27.08 24.22
C PRO A 14 15.10 28.04 23.52
N PRO A 15 15.56 28.84 22.53
CA PRO A 15 14.66 29.71 21.78
C PRO A 15 13.62 28.87 21.04
N GLU A 16 12.33 29.18 21.23
CA GLU A 16 11.25 28.60 20.43
C GLU A 16 11.48 28.90 18.95
N PRO A 17 11.33 27.90 18.05
CA PRO A 17 11.43 28.14 16.63
C PRO A 17 10.30 29.09 16.23
N LYS A 18 10.65 30.28 15.75
CA LYS A 18 9.68 31.23 15.19
C LYS A 18 8.92 30.50 14.09
N ALA A 19 7.62 30.28 14.30
CA ALA A 19 6.73 29.76 13.27
C ALA A 19 6.83 30.67 12.06
N ALA A 20 7.39 30.15 10.96
CA ALA A 20 7.42 30.86 9.69
C ALA A 20 5.98 31.26 9.34
N THR A 21 5.74 32.54 9.09
CA THR A 21 4.45 33.01 8.60
C THR A 21 4.16 32.31 7.27
N ASN A 22 2.90 31.99 6.99
CA ASN A 22 2.52 31.29 5.74
C ASN A 22 3.12 31.97 4.49
N ASP A 23 3.25 33.29 4.48
CA ASP A 23 3.90 34.06 3.41
C ASP A 23 5.39 33.73 3.20
N GLU A 24 6.14 33.40 4.25
CA GLU A 24 7.57 33.06 4.17
C GLU A 24 7.76 31.63 3.63
N ALA A 25 6.88 30.72 4.06
CA ALA A 25 6.81 29.36 3.53
C ALA A 25 6.38 29.32 2.05
N ASP A 26 5.42 30.17 1.67
CA ASP A 26 4.97 30.32 0.28
C ASP A 26 6.07 30.93 -0.61
N ARG A 27 6.85 31.89 -0.12
CA ARG A 27 7.98 32.45 -0.88
C ARG A 27 9.12 31.44 -1.04
N ALA A 28 9.45 30.71 0.02
CA ALA A 28 10.48 29.66 -0.02
C ALA A 28 10.10 28.52 -0.97
N SER A 29 8.82 28.10 -0.98
CA SER A 29 8.33 27.08 -1.92
C SER A 29 8.32 27.56 -3.37
N LEU A 30 7.95 28.82 -3.64
CA LEU A 30 8.01 29.42 -4.98
C LEU A 30 9.43 29.55 -5.52
N GLU A 31 10.39 29.93 -4.67
CA GLU A 31 11.81 30.04 -5.04
C GLU A 31 12.41 28.65 -5.31
N ALA A 32 12.12 27.67 -4.45
CA ALA A 32 12.49 26.26 -4.68
C ALA A 32 11.88 25.70 -5.98
N ASP A 33 10.62 26.02 -6.27
CA ASP A 33 9.95 25.62 -7.51
C ASP A 33 10.55 26.28 -8.76
N ALA A 34 10.98 27.55 -8.65
CA ALA A 34 11.68 28.25 -9.73
C ALA A 34 13.03 27.59 -10.02
N GLU A 35 13.82 27.28 -9.00
CA GLU A 35 15.10 26.56 -9.14
C GLU A 35 14.90 25.17 -9.76
N ARG A 36 13.87 24.43 -9.33
CA ARG A 36 13.50 23.11 -9.88
C ARG A 36 13.04 23.20 -11.35
N ARG A 37 12.35 24.27 -11.74
CA ARG A 37 11.95 24.52 -13.13
C ARG A 37 13.17 24.87 -13.98
N LEU A 38 14.09 25.69 -13.48
CA LEU A 38 15.34 26.02 -14.15
C LEU A 38 16.21 24.77 -14.34
N GLY A 39 16.33 23.88 -13.35
CA GLY A 39 17.08 22.62 -13.49
C GLY A 39 16.48 21.66 -14.54
N ARG A 40 15.15 21.51 -14.56
CA ARG A 40 14.45 20.67 -15.56
C ARG A 40 14.41 21.27 -16.96
N LEU A 41 14.40 22.60 -17.07
CA LEU A 41 14.50 23.30 -18.34
C LEU A 41 15.95 23.27 -18.86
N ALA A 42 16.93 23.49 -17.99
CA ALA A 42 18.35 23.43 -18.35
C ALA A 42 18.73 22.06 -18.90
N SER A 43 18.31 20.95 -18.28
CA SER A 43 18.62 19.60 -18.78
C SER A 43 17.92 19.25 -20.10
N ARG A 44 16.75 19.84 -20.38
CA ARG A 44 16.02 19.64 -21.66
C ARG A 44 16.49 20.57 -22.78
N VAL A 45 16.95 21.77 -22.43
CA VAL A 45 17.36 22.81 -23.40
C VAL A 45 18.85 22.72 -23.73
N LEU A 46 19.68 22.17 -22.84
CA LEU A 46 21.11 22.02 -23.07
C LEU A 46 21.43 21.14 -24.31
N PRO A 47 20.84 19.95 -24.51
CA PRO A 47 21.11 19.13 -25.70
C PRO A 47 20.78 19.83 -27.03
N PRO A 48 19.58 20.42 -27.25
CA PRO A 48 19.29 21.09 -28.51
C PRO A 48 20.17 22.33 -28.72
N VAL A 49 20.55 23.05 -27.66
CA VAL A 49 21.48 24.20 -27.77
C VAL A 49 22.87 23.76 -28.23
N VAL A 50 23.39 22.64 -27.70
CA VAL A 50 24.68 22.08 -28.13
C VAL A 50 24.61 21.63 -29.60
N VAL A 51 23.52 21.00 -30.02
CA VAL A 51 23.32 20.57 -31.41
C VAL A 51 23.19 21.76 -32.37
N ILE A 52 22.39 22.77 -32.01
CA ILE A 52 22.21 23.99 -32.82
C ILE A 52 23.52 24.76 -32.95
N SER A 53 24.29 24.90 -31.86
CA SER A 53 25.58 25.60 -31.90
C SER A 53 26.61 24.83 -32.74
N ALA A 54 26.67 23.50 -32.65
CA ALA A 54 27.51 22.68 -33.52
C ALA A 54 27.11 22.80 -35.01
N LEU A 55 25.81 22.82 -35.31
CA LEU A 55 25.30 22.98 -36.67
C LEU A 55 25.67 24.34 -37.27
N ALA A 56 25.53 25.41 -36.48
CA ALA A 56 25.93 26.76 -36.89
C ALA A 56 27.45 26.84 -37.18
N VAL A 57 28.28 26.20 -36.35
CA VAL A 57 29.75 26.15 -36.55
C VAL A 57 30.13 25.34 -37.78
N ALA A 58 29.41 24.24 -38.06
CA ALA A 58 29.64 23.43 -39.26
C ALA A 58 29.35 24.20 -40.55
N LEU A 59 28.29 25.01 -40.55
CA LEU A 59 27.87 25.82 -41.70
C LEU A 59 28.76 27.05 -41.94
N THR A 60 29.36 27.61 -40.88
CA THR A 60 30.11 28.88 -40.97
C THR A 60 31.63 28.70 -40.99
N VAL A 61 32.15 27.63 -40.38
CA VAL A 61 33.61 27.42 -40.22
C VAL A 61 34.05 26.14 -40.92
N SER A 62 33.71 24.97 -40.36
CA SER A 62 33.96 23.64 -40.92
C SER A 62 33.48 22.54 -39.97
N ILE A 63 33.55 21.29 -40.42
CA ILE A 63 33.12 20.10 -39.67
C ILE A 63 34.02 19.82 -38.46
N ALA A 64 35.34 20.04 -38.57
CA ALA A 64 36.29 19.75 -37.49
C ALA A 64 36.00 20.51 -36.17
N PRO A 65 35.83 21.85 -36.15
CA PRO A 65 35.45 22.57 -34.93
C PRO A 65 34.01 22.26 -34.48
N ALA A 66 33.09 21.92 -35.38
CA ALA A 66 31.74 21.50 -35.00
C ALA A 66 31.73 20.19 -34.18
N LEU A 67 32.60 19.24 -34.52
CA LEU A 67 32.79 18.01 -33.73
C LEU A 67 33.32 18.31 -32.32
N LEU A 68 34.23 19.29 -32.17
CA LEU A 68 34.72 19.70 -30.84
C LEU A 68 33.61 20.31 -29.98
N VAL A 69 32.69 21.09 -30.58
CA VAL A 69 31.53 21.66 -29.87
C VAL A 69 30.58 20.55 -29.39
N LEU A 70 30.30 19.54 -30.22
CA LEU A 70 29.48 18.40 -29.80
C LEU A 70 30.12 17.61 -28.67
N ILE A 71 31.41 17.26 -28.79
CA ILE A 71 32.12 16.47 -27.78
C ILE A 71 32.24 17.26 -26.47
N GLY A 72 32.60 18.55 -26.55
CA GLY A 72 32.69 19.43 -25.38
C GLY A 72 31.33 19.60 -24.69
N GLY A 73 30.26 19.84 -25.45
CA GLY A 73 28.92 19.94 -24.90
C GLY A 73 28.42 18.64 -24.28
N ALA A 74 28.71 17.49 -24.90
CA ALA A 74 28.41 16.18 -24.35
C ALA A 74 29.17 15.94 -23.03
N LEU A 75 30.47 16.25 -23.00
CA LEU A 75 31.30 16.11 -21.79
C LEU A 75 30.78 16.99 -20.65
N ILE A 76 30.51 18.27 -20.91
CA ILE A 76 29.94 19.18 -19.91
C ILE A 76 28.58 18.66 -19.41
N GLY A 77 27.74 18.16 -20.32
CA GLY A 77 26.47 17.53 -19.98
C GLY A 77 26.64 16.31 -19.05
N THR A 78 27.60 15.44 -19.33
CA THR A 78 27.89 14.28 -18.47
C THR A 78 28.40 14.69 -17.09
N ILE A 79 29.26 15.70 -17.01
CA ILE A 79 29.76 16.23 -15.73
C ILE A 79 28.61 16.85 -14.93
N ALA A 80 27.72 17.60 -15.57
CA ALA A 80 26.55 18.17 -14.92
C ALA A 80 25.58 17.10 -14.40
N LEU A 81 25.32 16.04 -15.19
CA LEU A 81 24.50 14.91 -14.75
C LEU A 81 25.14 14.15 -13.58
N PHE A 82 26.45 13.91 -13.64
CA PHE A 82 27.19 13.29 -12.55
C PHE A 82 27.11 14.12 -11.27
N TRP A 83 27.31 15.44 -11.38
CA TRP A 83 27.21 16.34 -10.23
C TRP A 83 25.79 16.40 -9.64
N ALA A 84 24.76 16.39 -10.49
CA ALA A 84 23.37 16.28 -10.06
C ALA A 84 23.13 14.97 -9.29
N SER A 85 23.65 13.83 -9.79
CA SER A 85 23.55 12.54 -9.10
C SER A 85 24.25 12.56 -7.73
N LEU A 86 25.43 13.17 -7.65
CA LEU A 86 26.15 13.31 -6.37
C LEU A 86 25.37 14.17 -5.38
N ARG A 87 24.75 15.26 -5.84
CA ARG A 87 23.92 16.12 -5.00
C ARG A 87 22.67 15.41 -4.49
N THR A 88 22.04 14.58 -5.33
CA THR A 88 20.91 13.75 -4.90
C THR A 88 21.30 12.72 -3.86
N LEU A 89 22.50 12.14 -3.96
CA LEU A 89 22.99 11.16 -2.99
C LEU A 89 23.51 11.83 -1.70
N GLY A 90 24.04 13.05 -1.81
CA GLY A 90 24.51 13.86 -0.69
C GLY A 90 23.41 14.54 0.13
N GLY A 91 22.13 14.30 -0.21
CA GLY A 91 20.97 14.85 0.53
C GLY A 91 20.74 16.35 0.34
N ASP A 92 21.54 17.03 -0.48
CA ASP A 92 21.46 18.47 -0.74
C ASP A 92 20.57 18.80 -1.97
N ALA A 93 19.93 17.78 -2.54
CA ALA A 93 18.83 17.97 -3.46
C ALA A 93 17.53 17.99 -2.64
N PRO A 94 16.77 19.11 -2.62
CA PRO A 94 15.46 19.11 -2.01
C PRO A 94 14.60 18.08 -2.76
N LEU A 95 14.30 16.98 -2.09
CA LEU A 95 13.41 15.94 -2.61
C LEU A 95 12.11 16.62 -3.05
N ALA A 96 11.45 16.08 -4.07
CA ALA A 96 10.12 16.58 -4.40
C ALA A 96 9.23 16.43 -3.15
N GLU A 97 8.48 17.47 -2.78
CA GLU A 97 7.62 17.45 -1.59
C GLU A 97 6.65 16.26 -1.61
N ASP A 98 6.24 15.84 -2.82
CA ASP A 98 5.44 14.64 -3.05
C ASP A 98 6.11 13.36 -2.53
N PHE A 99 7.43 13.23 -2.67
CA PHE A 99 8.19 12.07 -2.20
C PHE A 99 8.31 12.07 -0.68
N GLU A 100 8.61 13.20 -0.06
CA GLU A 100 8.68 13.31 1.40
C GLU A 100 7.31 13.04 2.05
N ALA A 101 6.25 13.63 1.50
CA ALA A 101 4.88 13.36 1.93
C ALA A 101 4.47 11.89 1.69
N LEU A 102 5.03 11.23 0.67
CA LEU A 102 4.80 9.81 0.44
C LEU A 102 5.55 8.94 1.46
N THR A 103 6.82 9.23 1.76
CA THR A 103 7.60 8.47 2.75
C THR A 103 7.00 8.60 4.15
N VAL A 104 6.61 9.81 4.55
CA VAL A 104 5.94 10.04 5.84
C VAL A 104 4.63 9.23 5.93
N ARG A 105 3.83 9.19 4.84
CA ARG A 105 2.62 8.34 4.80
C ARG A 105 2.95 6.85 4.92
N VAL A 106 3.94 6.36 4.18
CA VAL A 106 4.37 4.95 4.25
C VAL A 106 4.83 4.57 5.66
N ASP A 107 5.61 5.44 6.30
CA ASP A 107 6.09 5.22 7.67
C ASP A 107 4.92 5.22 8.68
N ASN A 108 4.01 6.20 8.59
CA ASN A 108 2.82 6.26 9.44
C ASN A 108 1.96 4.99 9.31
N ARG A 109 1.71 4.55 8.07
CA ARG A 109 0.98 3.32 7.81
C ARG A 109 1.69 2.10 8.40
N SER A 110 3.02 2.02 8.25
CA SER A 110 3.80 0.91 8.82
C SER A 110 3.71 0.86 10.34
N ALA A 111 3.67 2.03 11.00
CA ALA A 111 3.50 2.17 12.43
C ALA A 111 2.09 1.73 12.88
N LEU A 112 1.04 2.13 12.16
CA LEU A 112 -0.33 1.67 12.42
C LEU A 112 -0.46 0.16 12.27
N ASP A 113 0.12 -0.41 11.21
CA ASP A 113 0.15 -1.86 10.99
C ASP A 113 0.89 -2.61 12.11
N ALA A 114 2.00 -2.05 12.60
CA ALA A 114 2.75 -2.63 13.72
C ALA A 114 1.91 -2.62 15.01
N ARG A 115 1.23 -1.50 15.31
CA ARG A 115 0.31 -1.39 16.47
C ARG A 115 -0.85 -2.39 16.36
N LYS A 116 -1.47 -2.50 15.18
CA LYS A 116 -2.54 -3.48 14.92
C LYS A 116 -2.07 -4.90 15.19
N ARG A 117 -0.92 -5.31 14.65
CA ARG A 117 -0.35 -6.64 14.88
C ARG A 117 -0.04 -6.89 16.36
N SER A 118 0.42 -5.87 17.08
CA SER A 118 0.64 -5.93 18.52
C SER A 118 -0.66 -6.18 19.29
N ALA A 119 -1.70 -5.37 19.04
CA ALA A 119 -2.99 -5.50 19.70
C ALA A 119 -3.66 -6.86 19.43
N LEU A 120 -3.61 -7.35 18.18
CA LEU A 120 -4.17 -8.66 17.82
C LEU A 120 -3.38 -9.81 18.47
N ARG A 121 -2.05 -9.68 18.58
CA ARG A 121 -1.23 -10.66 19.30
C ARG A 121 -1.56 -10.65 20.78
N ALA A 122 -1.66 -9.49 21.41
CA ALA A 122 -2.02 -9.36 22.82
C ALA A 122 -3.39 -10.00 23.11
N LEU A 123 -4.37 -9.78 22.24
CA LEU A 123 -5.70 -10.38 22.34
C LEU A 123 -5.68 -11.92 22.27
N LYS A 124 -4.78 -12.49 21.46
CA LYS A 124 -4.59 -13.94 21.38
C LYS A 124 -3.84 -14.50 22.59
N ASP A 125 -2.86 -13.74 23.09
CA ASP A 125 -2.06 -14.11 24.25
C ASP A 125 -2.92 -14.18 25.52
N ILE A 126 -3.74 -13.17 25.79
CA ILE A 126 -4.65 -13.19 26.95
C ILE A 126 -5.69 -14.30 26.86
N GLN A 127 -6.15 -14.67 25.66
CA GLN A 127 -7.06 -15.82 25.47
C GLN A 127 -6.35 -17.14 25.83
N HIS A 128 -5.08 -17.25 25.50
CA HIS A 128 -4.28 -18.42 25.85
C HIS A 128 -4.04 -18.51 27.35
N GLU A 129 -3.67 -17.40 27.99
CA GLU A 129 -3.50 -17.31 29.44
C GLU A 129 -4.79 -17.64 30.20
N HIS A 130 -5.94 -17.17 29.70
CA HIS A 130 -7.27 -17.50 30.23
C HIS A 130 -7.59 -18.99 30.08
N ALA A 131 -7.34 -19.56 28.90
CA ALA A 131 -7.57 -20.98 28.63
C ALA A 131 -6.71 -21.92 29.51
N ILE A 132 -5.53 -21.47 29.94
CA ILE A 132 -4.66 -22.21 30.87
C ILE A 132 -5.04 -21.92 32.35
N GLY A 133 -5.95 -20.98 32.59
CA GLY A 133 -6.39 -20.60 33.93
C GLY A 133 -5.40 -19.70 34.68
N LYS A 134 -4.50 -18.99 33.98
CA LYS A 134 -3.58 -18.02 34.60
C LYS A 134 -4.26 -16.69 34.95
N ILE A 135 -5.33 -16.36 34.24
CA ILE A 135 -6.18 -15.20 34.50
C ILE A 135 -7.63 -15.66 34.68
N ASP A 136 -8.37 -14.99 35.57
CA ASP A 136 -9.78 -15.30 35.81
C ASP A 136 -10.70 -14.64 34.76
N ASP A 137 -11.97 -15.04 34.78
CA ASP A 137 -12.99 -14.57 33.83
C ASP A 137 -13.22 -13.05 33.91
N ALA A 138 -13.20 -12.47 35.12
CA ALA A 138 -13.48 -11.05 35.29
C ALA A 138 -12.34 -10.20 34.72
N ASP A 139 -11.09 -10.57 35.00
CA ASP A 139 -9.90 -9.91 34.45
C ASP A 139 -9.82 -10.09 32.92
N PHE A 140 -10.16 -11.26 32.40
CA PHE A 140 -10.19 -11.53 30.97
C PHE A 140 -11.19 -10.63 30.23
N GLU A 141 -12.41 -10.46 30.75
CA GLU A 141 -13.43 -9.62 30.10
C GLU A 141 -12.98 -8.15 30.01
N VAL A 142 -12.37 -7.63 31.08
CA VAL A 142 -11.86 -6.25 31.09
C VAL A 142 -10.72 -6.07 30.07
N LEU A 143 -9.73 -6.96 30.09
CA LEU A 143 -8.58 -6.87 29.19
C LEU A 143 -8.97 -7.10 27.72
N SER A 144 -9.82 -8.09 27.45
CA SER A 144 -10.27 -8.40 26.10
C SER A 144 -11.13 -7.28 25.52
N ALA A 145 -12.00 -6.64 26.32
CA ALA A 145 -12.76 -5.46 25.88
C ALA A 145 -11.82 -4.31 25.50
N LYS A 146 -10.78 -4.04 26.29
CA LYS A 146 -9.79 -2.99 26.01
C LYS A 146 -9.07 -3.23 24.68
N TYR A 147 -8.47 -4.41 24.49
CA TYR A 147 -7.73 -4.72 23.25
C TYR A 147 -8.64 -4.82 22.02
N ARG A 148 -9.90 -5.25 22.17
CA ARG A 148 -10.88 -5.21 21.07
C ARG A 148 -11.20 -3.79 20.63
N THR A 149 -11.36 -2.87 21.56
CA THR A 149 -11.57 -1.45 21.25
C THR A 149 -10.36 -0.87 20.53
N GLU A 150 -9.16 -1.08 21.06
CA GLU A 150 -7.91 -0.62 20.43
C GLU A 150 -7.74 -1.19 19.01
N ALA A 151 -7.99 -2.48 18.81
CA ALA A 151 -7.91 -3.10 17.48
C ALA A 151 -8.93 -2.53 16.50
N LYS A 152 -10.17 -2.22 16.95
CA LYS A 152 -11.20 -1.59 16.12
C LYS A 152 -10.81 -0.16 15.73
N ASP A 153 -10.28 0.61 16.66
CA ASP A 153 -9.85 1.99 16.40
C ASP A 153 -8.73 2.03 15.37
N LEU A 154 -7.72 1.16 15.50
CA LEU A 154 -6.62 1.04 14.53
C LEU A 154 -7.10 0.60 13.13
N LEU A 155 -8.08 -0.31 13.06
CA LEU A 155 -8.66 -0.72 11.78
C LEU A 155 -9.43 0.44 11.12
N ARG A 156 -10.17 1.21 11.90
CA ARG A 156 -10.91 2.38 11.41
C ARG A 156 -9.96 3.47 10.88
N GLU A 157 -8.85 3.70 11.56
CA GLU A 157 -7.83 4.66 11.13
C GLU A 157 -7.20 4.25 9.80
N LEU A 158 -6.84 2.97 9.65
CA LEU A 158 -6.34 2.42 8.37
C LEU A 158 -7.37 2.54 7.24
N ASP A 159 -8.66 2.31 7.54
CA ASP A 159 -9.72 2.46 6.54
C ASP A 159 -9.88 3.92 6.08
N LEU A 160 -9.80 4.88 7.00
CA LEU A 160 -9.86 6.32 6.68
C LEU A 160 -8.67 6.76 5.82
N GLU A 161 -7.47 6.23 6.06
CA GLU A 161 -6.29 6.53 5.25
C GLU A 161 -6.44 6.03 3.80
N ILE A 162 -7.13 4.89 3.61
CA ILE A 162 -7.32 4.25 2.30
C ILE A 162 -8.53 4.84 1.54
N GLU A 163 -9.51 5.40 2.24
CA GLU A 163 -10.78 5.91 1.71
C GLU A 163 -10.67 6.72 0.40
N PRO A 164 -9.79 7.74 0.24
CA PRO A 164 -9.70 8.52 -1.00
C PRO A 164 -9.21 7.73 -2.22
N PHE A 165 -8.59 6.56 -2.00
CA PHE A 165 -8.07 5.71 -3.07
C PHE A 165 -9.03 4.58 -3.44
N ARG A 166 -10.13 4.39 -2.72
CA ARG A 166 -11.08 3.29 -2.95
C ARG A 166 -11.69 3.37 -4.34
N ASP A 167 -12.18 4.54 -4.76
CA ASP A 167 -12.79 4.73 -6.09
C ASP A 167 -11.80 4.44 -7.23
N GLN A 168 -10.55 4.88 -7.06
CA GLN A 168 -9.47 4.63 -8.03
C GLN A 168 -9.17 3.14 -8.12
N ALA A 169 -9.07 2.45 -6.98
CA ALA A 169 -8.84 1.02 -6.91
C ALA A 169 -10.00 0.23 -7.55
N GLU A 170 -11.25 0.61 -7.29
CA GLU A 170 -12.41 -0.02 -7.92
C GLU A 170 -12.44 0.19 -9.43
N ALA A 171 -12.11 1.40 -9.91
CA ALA A 171 -12.05 1.67 -11.35
C ALA A 171 -10.97 0.83 -12.04
N LEU A 172 -9.80 0.67 -11.40
CA LEU A 172 -8.72 -0.21 -11.86
C LEU A 172 -9.16 -1.69 -11.85
N ALA A 173 -9.81 -2.14 -10.78
CA ALA A 173 -10.33 -3.50 -10.66
C ALA A 173 -11.38 -3.80 -11.74
N ARG A 174 -12.32 -2.88 -11.99
CA ARG A 174 -13.32 -2.99 -13.06
C ARG A 174 -12.67 -3.18 -14.43
N LYS A 175 -11.71 -2.32 -14.78
CA LYS A 175 -10.95 -2.43 -16.04
C LYS A 175 -10.24 -3.78 -16.17
N HIS A 176 -9.69 -4.29 -15.06
CA HIS A 176 -9.03 -5.59 -15.05
C HIS A 176 -10.01 -6.75 -15.25
N LEU A 177 -11.18 -6.71 -14.60
CA LEU A 177 -12.24 -7.70 -14.74
C LEU A 177 -12.84 -7.73 -16.16
N GLU A 178 -13.04 -6.57 -16.79
CA GLU A 178 -13.46 -6.46 -18.18
C GLU A 178 -12.46 -7.12 -19.13
N LYS A 179 -11.16 -6.82 -18.94
CA LYS A 179 -10.08 -7.45 -19.73
C LYS A 179 -10.01 -8.97 -19.52
N ALA A 180 -10.33 -9.45 -18.32
CA ALA A 180 -10.36 -10.87 -17.98
C ALA A 180 -11.67 -11.58 -18.41
N GLY A 181 -12.65 -10.86 -18.96
CA GLY A 181 -13.95 -11.45 -19.34
C GLY A 181 -14.88 -11.79 -18.18
N LEU A 182 -14.62 -11.26 -16.97
CA LEU A 182 -15.36 -11.55 -15.72
C LEU A 182 -16.31 -10.41 -15.28
N GLY A 183 -16.52 -9.38 -16.11
CA GLY A 183 -17.21 -8.14 -15.72
C GLY A 183 -18.74 -8.22 -15.56
N ALA A 184 -19.40 -9.32 -15.92
CA ALA A 184 -20.86 -9.38 -16.05
C ALA A 184 -21.60 -9.72 -14.73
N THR A 185 -20.95 -10.32 -13.73
CA THR A 185 -21.65 -10.81 -12.52
C THR A 185 -21.77 -9.79 -11.39
N ALA A 186 -21.05 -8.66 -11.45
CA ALA A 186 -21.03 -7.67 -10.37
C ALA A 186 -22.22 -6.69 -10.39
N ASN A 187 -22.92 -6.56 -11.51
CA ASN A 187 -24.04 -5.62 -11.67
C ASN A 187 -25.40 -6.20 -11.25
N ALA A 188 -25.52 -7.51 -11.05
CA ALA A 188 -26.76 -8.15 -10.61
C ALA A 188 -27.02 -8.01 -9.09
N ALA A 189 -25.99 -7.67 -8.29
CA ALA A 189 -26.11 -7.62 -6.83
C ALA A 189 -26.33 -6.19 -6.26
N LYS A 190 -26.44 -5.15 -7.09
CA LYS A 190 -26.62 -3.77 -6.64
C LYS A 190 -28.06 -3.23 -6.73
N ASP A 191 -29.02 -4.04 -7.18
CA ASP A 191 -30.42 -3.61 -7.39
C ASP A 191 -31.39 -4.02 -6.26
N GLU A 192 -30.95 -4.82 -5.27
CA GLU A 192 -31.86 -5.35 -4.23
C GLU A 192 -31.47 -4.99 -2.78
N THR A 193 -30.82 -3.85 -2.51
CA THR A 193 -30.62 -3.43 -1.12
C THR A 193 -30.71 -1.92 -0.91
N ALA A 194 -31.81 -1.34 -1.39
CA ALA A 194 -32.31 -0.04 -0.92
C ALA A 194 -33.79 -0.20 -0.54
N GLY A 195 -34.05 -0.74 0.66
CA GLY A 195 -35.43 -0.92 1.12
C GLY A 195 -35.55 -1.49 2.53
N ASN A 196 -35.64 -0.58 3.49
CA ASN A 196 -36.31 -0.71 4.79
C ASN A 196 -35.44 -1.06 6.02
N ALA A 197 -35.34 -0.06 6.90
CA ALA A 197 -34.89 -0.17 8.27
C ALA A 197 -36.11 -0.33 9.20
N SER A 198 -36.11 -1.31 10.11
CA SER A 198 -36.63 -1.16 11.49
C SER A 198 -36.40 -2.41 12.36
N LYS A 199 -35.58 -2.20 13.41
CA LYS A 199 -35.66 -2.66 14.81
C LYS A 199 -35.60 -4.17 15.16
N PRO A 200 -34.82 -4.58 16.21
CA PRO A 200 -34.53 -5.98 16.49
C PRO A 200 -35.50 -6.58 17.51
N GLU A 201 -35.96 -7.81 17.26
CA GLU A 201 -36.60 -8.66 18.26
C GLU A 201 -36.07 -10.09 18.20
N LYS A 202 -35.74 -10.63 19.37
CA LYS A 202 -35.11 -11.94 19.61
C LYS A 202 -36.08 -13.07 19.32
N VAL A 203 -35.62 -14.13 18.64
CA VAL A 203 -36.01 -15.50 19.01
C VAL A 203 -34.88 -16.48 18.65
N ALA A 204 -34.52 -17.30 19.63
CA ALA A 204 -33.67 -18.48 19.48
C ALA A 204 -34.46 -19.65 18.87
N GLY A 205 -33.77 -20.60 18.22
CA GLY A 205 -34.29 -21.95 18.00
C GLY A 205 -33.96 -22.58 16.64
N ASP A 206 -32.93 -23.42 16.66
CA ASP A 206 -32.75 -24.70 15.93
C ASP A 206 -33.13 -24.90 14.44
N ALA A 207 -32.07 -25.07 13.65
CA ALA A 207 -31.83 -26.14 12.68
C ALA A 207 -33.00 -26.84 11.95
N LYS A 208 -33.11 -26.60 10.63
CA LYS A 208 -33.16 -27.67 9.61
C LYS A 208 -32.92 -27.17 8.17
N LYS A 209 -31.83 -27.67 7.56
CA LYS A 209 -31.70 -28.30 6.22
C LYS A 209 -33.04 -28.40 5.42
N GLU A 210 -33.21 -28.09 4.14
CA GLU A 210 -32.41 -27.87 2.91
C GLU A 210 -33.38 -27.30 1.84
N MET A 211 -32.91 -26.52 0.87
CA MET A 211 -33.05 -26.84 -0.58
C MET A 211 -32.42 -25.71 -1.42
N ALA A 212 -31.24 -25.99 -1.99
CA ALA A 212 -30.74 -25.27 -3.15
C ALA A 212 -31.18 -26.07 -4.39
N THR A 213 -31.67 -25.35 -5.40
CA THR A 213 -32.17 -25.89 -6.65
C THR A 213 -31.05 -26.48 -7.49
N ASP A 214 -31.37 -27.66 -8.00
CA ASP A 214 -30.75 -28.45 -9.05
C ASP A 214 -30.57 -27.64 -10.35
N ASP A 215 -29.35 -27.57 -10.85
CA ASP A 215 -29.00 -27.44 -12.27
C ASP A 215 -27.50 -27.78 -12.42
N GLY A 216 -27.18 -29.07 -12.52
CA GLY A 216 -25.80 -29.55 -12.78
C GLY A 216 -25.44 -30.92 -12.20
N ALA A 217 -26.41 -31.79 -11.97
CA ALA A 217 -26.21 -33.04 -11.22
C ALA A 217 -25.71 -34.26 -12.03
N ALA A 218 -24.94 -34.07 -13.11
CA ALA A 218 -24.41 -35.21 -13.87
C ALA A 218 -22.97 -35.63 -13.51
N ASP A 219 -22.10 -34.74 -13.04
CA ASP A 219 -20.66 -35.04 -12.95
C ASP A 219 -19.92 -34.48 -11.70
N ALA A 220 -20.60 -34.41 -10.55
CA ALA A 220 -19.94 -34.00 -9.29
C ALA A 220 -19.06 -35.14 -8.72
N PRO A 221 -17.71 -35.02 -8.71
CA PRO A 221 -16.85 -36.11 -8.25
C PRO A 221 -16.94 -36.27 -6.72
N ALA A 222 -17.09 -37.52 -6.28
CA ALA A 222 -16.95 -37.87 -4.87
C ALA A 222 -15.47 -38.05 -4.53
N CYS A 223 -15.01 -37.49 -3.41
CA CYS A 223 -13.64 -37.69 -2.96
C CYS A 223 -13.43 -39.16 -2.55
N ALA A 224 -12.45 -39.85 -3.15
CA ALA A 224 -12.16 -41.24 -2.80
C ALA A 224 -11.67 -41.46 -1.36
N THR A 225 -11.15 -40.42 -0.69
CA THR A 225 -10.66 -40.54 0.70
C THR A 225 -11.74 -40.36 1.75
N CYS A 226 -12.73 -39.49 1.53
CA CYS A 226 -13.72 -39.15 2.56
C CYS A 226 -15.18 -39.19 2.08
N GLY A 227 -15.42 -39.55 0.82
CA GLY A 227 -16.74 -39.69 0.21
C GLY A 227 -17.51 -38.39 0.01
N THR A 228 -16.93 -37.23 0.29
CA THR A 228 -17.63 -35.94 0.14
C THR A 228 -17.79 -35.63 -1.35
N ARG A 229 -19.03 -35.31 -1.77
CA ARG A 229 -19.32 -34.76 -3.10
C ARG A 229 -18.79 -33.34 -3.20
N ASN A 230 -17.95 -33.11 -4.20
CA ASN A 230 -17.38 -31.79 -4.49
C ASN A 230 -18.01 -31.21 -5.74
N ASP A 231 -17.85 -29.90 -5.91
CA ASP A 231 -18.27 -29.18 -7.10
C ASP A 231 -17.52 -29.74 -8.32
N SER A 232 -18.11 -29.67 -9.52
CA SER A 232 -17.59 -30.31 -10.73
C SER A 232 -16.20 -29.79 -11.15
N ASP A 233 -15.84 -28.59 -10.71
CA ASP A 233 -14.58 -27.90 -10.97
C ASP A 233 -13.57 -27.98 -9.80
N ALA A 234 -13.90 -28.70 -8.73
CA ALA A 234 -13.05 -28.75 -7.54
C ALA A 234 -11.72 -29.48 -7.79
N ASP A 235 -10.61 -28.78 -7.54
CA ASP A 235 -9.25 -29.37 -7.52
C ASP A 235 -8.96 -30.15 -6.24
N PHE A 236 -9.59 -29.75 -5.14
CA PHE A 236 -9.41 -30.29 -3.80
C PHE A 236 -10.76 -30.58 -3.14
N CYS A 237 -10.80 -31.59 -2.29
CA CYS A 237 -11.99 -31.91 -1.53
C CYS A 237 -12.32 -30.80 -0.50
N LYS A 238 -13.55 -30.27 -0.53
CA LYS A 238 -14.01 -29.21 0.36
C LYS A 238 -14.05 -29.58 1.85
N LYS A 239 -14.01 -30.88 2.16
CA LYS A 239 -14.03 -31.39 3.54
C LYS A 239 -12.64 -31.72 4.09
N CYS A 240 -11.83 -32.45 3.33
CA CYS A 240 -10.55 -32.99 3.82
C CYS A 240 -9.31 -32.45 3.11
N GLY A 241 -9.46 -31.60 2.08
CA GLY A 241 -8.35 -30.93 1.40
C GLY A 241 -7.50 -31.81 0.47
N LYS A 242 -7.88 -33.07 0.21
CA LYS A 242 -7.14 -33.94 -0.71
C LYS A 242 -7.41 -33.61 -2.17
N ARG A 243 -6.39 -33.73 -3.04
CA ARG A 243 -6.51 -33.49 -4.49
C ARG A 243 -7.39 -34.54 -5.16
N LEU A 244 -8.23 -34.09 -6.10
CA LEU A 244 -9.16 -34.96 -6.85
C LEU A 244 -8.62 -35.35 -8.26
N LYS A 245 -7.70 -34.56 -8.84
CA LYS A 245 -7.24 -34.72 -10.23
C LYS A 245 -6.23 -35.86 -10.49
N GLU A 246 -5.76 -36.57 -9.47
CA GLU A 246 -4.77 -37.66 -9.65
C GLU A 246 -5.40 -39.05 -9.89
N GLU A 247 -6.71 -39.23 -9.69
CA GLU A 247 -7.36 -40.55 -9.77
C GLU A 247 -7.99 -40.88 -11.15
N LYS A 248 -8.08 -39.90 -12.07
CA LYS A 248 -8.66 -40.11 -13.40
C LYS A 248 -7.68 -40.76 -14.41
N ALA A 249 -6.39 -40.81 -14.10
CA ALA A 249 -5.37 -41.43 -14.96
C ALA A 249 -5.23 -42.95 -14.76
N ALA A 250 -5.76 -43.51 -13.67
CA ALA A 250 -5.60 -44.94 -13.34
C ALA A 250 -6.77 -45.83 -13.81
N SER A 251 -7.85 -45.26 -14.34
CA SER A 251 -9.06 -45.99 -14.76
C SER A 251 -9.29 -46.03 -16.28
N ALA A 252 -8.40 -45.43 -17.08
CA ALA A 252 -8.49 -45.45 -18.54
C ALA A 252 -7.65 -46.57 -19.21
N GLU A 253 -6.94 -47.40 -18.44
CA GLU A 253 -5.99 -48.41 -18.97
C GLU A 253 -6.45 -49.86 -18.77
N SER A 254 -7.75 -50.11 -18.50
CA SER A 254 -8.27 -51.48 -18.28
C SER A 254 -9.46 -51.90 -19.16
N ASP A 255 -9.82 -51.13 -20.19
CA ASP A 255 -10.95 -51.44 -21.09
C ASP A 255 -10.54 -51.86 -22.52
N ASP A 256 -9.27 -52.20 -22.76
CA ASP A 256 -8.79 -52.81 -24.02
C ASP A 256 -7.99 -54.10 -23.71
N ALA A 257 -8.70 -55.21 -23.48
CA ALA A 257 -8.19 -56.57 -23.52
C ALA A 257 -9.28 -57.58 -23.90
#